data_AF-A0A257LTF2-F1
#
_entry.id   AF-A0A257LTF2-F1
#
_cell.length_a   1.000
_cell.length_b   1.000
_cell.length_c   1.000
_cell.angle_alpha   90.00
_cell.angle_beta   90.00
_cell.angle_gamma   90.00
#
_symmetry.space_group_name_H-M   'P 1'
#
loop_
_entity.id
_entity.type
_entity.pdbx_description
1 polymer ?
#
loop_
_entity_poly.entity_id
_entity_poly.type
_entity_poly.pdbx_seq_one_letter_code
_entity_poly.pdbx_strand_id
1 'polypeptide(L)'
;RALRLTGLCDGQVLGLYGFGASAHIVIQIVKHKYPNTRVFVFTRPGQKHHQELAKRLGADWVGATGDTPPEKLDCAIDTTPVWTPVVEALRVLQKGGRLVINAIRKEEHDKEVLLRLDYATHIWQEKEVKSVANVTRSDAEEFLPLAARRYR
;
A
#
# COMPACT_ATOMS: atom_id res chain seq x y z
N ARG A 1 -1.69 3.08 12.13
CA ARG A 1 -1.53 1.62 12.27
C ARG A 1 -0.94 0.89 11.05
N ALA A 2 -1.63 0.81 9.90
CA ALA A 2 -1.18 -0.01 8.75
C ALA A 2 0.28 0.25 8.34
N LEU A 3 0.67 1.53 8.21
CA LEU A 3 2.05 1.94 7.92
C LEU A 3 3.08 1.47 8.95
N ARG A 4 2.72 1.32 10.24
CA ARG A 4 3.67 0.76 11.22
C ARG A 4 3.82 -0.74 11.06
N LEU A 5 2.74 -1.43 10.71
CA LEU A 5 2.75 -2.88 10.50
C LEU A 5 3.53 -3.30 9.25
N THR A 6 3.74 -2.40 8.29
CA THR A 6 4.62 -2.69 7.16
C THR A 6 6.07 -2.88 7.59
N GLY A 7 6.48 -2.31 8.74
CA GLY A 7 7.87 -2.32 9.17
C GLY A 7 8.77 -1.43 8.30
N LEU A 8 8.18 -0.44 7.61
CA LEU A 8 8.89 0.42 6.67
C LEU A 8 10.08 1.14 7.32
N CYS A 9 11.24 1.00 6.70
CA CYS A 9 12.45 1.76 6.96
C CYS A 9 12.66 2.82 5.87
N ASP A 10 13.35 3.91 6.21
CA ASP A 10 13.66 4.94 5.21
C ASP A 10 14.54 4.39 4.09
N GLY A 11 14.29 4.83 2.85
CA GLY A 11 14.97 4.32 1.64
C GLY A 11 14.32 3.09 0.99
N GLN A 12 13.33 2.46 1.63
CA GLN A 12 12.60 1.32 1.05
C GLN A 12 11.53 1.75 0.03
N VAL A 13 10.99 0.78 -0.71
CA VAL A 13 9.90 0.98 -1.66
C VAL A 13 8.57 0.55 -1.03
N LEU A 14 7.64 1.50 -0.90
CA LEU A 14 6.28 1.28 -0.42
C LEU A 14 5.27 1.28 -1.58
N GLY A 15 4.49 0.21 -1.71
CA GLY A 15 3.32 0.15 -2.58
C GLY A 15 2.03 0.57 -1.87
N LEU A 16 1.20 1.38 -2.53
CA LEU A 16 -0.16 1.70 -2.10
C LEU A 16 -1.16 1.23 -3.16
N TYR A 17 -1.98 0.24 -2.80
CA TYR A 17 -3.05 -0.28 -3.66
C TYR A 17 -4.38 0.37 -3.28
N GLY A 18 -4.97 1.07 -4.25
CA GLY A 18 -6.07 2.00 -4.03
C GLY A 18 -5.57 3.36 -3.55
N PHE A 19 -6.15 4.43 -4.11
CA PHE A 19 -5.71 5.80 -3.81
C PHE A 19 -6.86 6.71 -3.36
N GLY A 20 -7.61 6.25 -2.35
CA GLY A 20 -8.62 7.04 -1.64
C GLY A 20 -8.06 7.86 -0.48
N ALA A 21 -8.93 8.47 0.33
CA ALA A 21 -8.56 9.41 1.39
C ALA A 21 -7.47 8.88 2.35
N SER A 22 -7.54 7.62 2.76
CA SER A 22 -6.53 7.03 3.65
C SER A 22 -5.14 6.97 3.00
N ALA A 23 -5.06 6.62 1.71
CA ALA A 23 -3.80 6.56 0.98
C ALA A 23 -3.19 7.96 0.78
N HIS A 24 -4.03 9.00 0.62
CA HIS A 24 -3.57 10.40 0.55
C HIS A 24 -2.88 10.84 1.83
N ILE A 25 -3.40 10.42 2.98
CA ILE A 25 -2.79 10.70 4.27
C ILE A 25 -1.48 9.90 4.42
N VAL A 26 -1.50 8.61 4.07
CA VAL A 26 -0.30 7.74 4.19
C VAL A 26 0.86 8.29 3.36
N ILE A 27 0.65 8.65 2.09
CA ILE A 27 1.74 9.18 1.25
C ILE A 27 2.33 10.47 1.83
N GLN A 28 1.51 11.36 2.38
CA GLN A 28 1.98 12.60 3.00
C GLN A 28 2.80 12.35 4.28
N ILE A 29 2.39 11.37 5.09
CA ILE A 29 3.16 10.94 6.27
C ILE A 29 4.50 10.35 5.81
N VAL A 30 4.48 9.47 4.81
CA VAL A 30 5.67 8.77 4.33
C VAL A 30 6.69 9.75 3.78
N LYS A 31 6.28 10.68 2.91
CA LYS A 31 7.17 11.71 2.38
C LYS A 31 7.75 12.65 3.43
N HIS A 32 7.11 12.75 4.59
CA HIS A 32 7.64 13.53 5.71
C HIS A 32 8.56 12.72 6.63
N LYS A 33 8.15 11.51 7.02
CA LYS A 33 8.88 10.66 8.01
C LYS A 33 10.00 9.85 7.40
N TYR A 34 9.88 9.49 6.13
CA TYR A 34 10.80 8.62 5.39
C TYR A 34 11.09 9.27 4.04
N PRO A 35 11.86 10.38 4.02
CA PRO A 35 12.05 11.20 2.82
C PRO A 35 12.72 10.45 1.66
N ASN A 36 13.47 9.39 1.94
CA ASN A 36 14.13 8.57 0.92
C ASN A 36 13.25 7.39 0.44
N THR A 37 12.09 7.17 1.06
CA THR A 37 11.15 6.13 0.62
C THR A 37 10.54 6.47 -0.73
N ARG A 38 10.65 5.51 -1.67
CA ARG A 38 9.93 5.55 -2.94
C ARG A 38 8.51 5.04 -2.72
N VAL A 39 7.52 5.81 -3.14
CA VAL A 39 6.10 5.48 -3.00
C VAL A 39 5.51 5.19 -4.38
N PHE A 40 5.10 3.95 -4.58
CA PHE A 40 4.48 3.47 -5.80
C PHE A 40 2.97 3.31 -5.58
N VAL A 41 2.17 3.93 -6.44
CA VAL A 41 0.71 3.91 -6.31
C VAL A 41 0.10 3.08 -7.44
N PHE A 42 -0.71 2.11 -7.05
CA PHE A 42 -1.45 1.23 -7.93
C PHE A 42 -2.94 1.57 -7.84
N THR A 43 -3.52 2.10 -8.92
CA THR A 43 -4.95 2.38 -9.00
C THR A 43 -5.69 1.26 -9.71
N ARG A 44 -7.03 1.33 -9.77
CA ARG A 44 -7.76 0.53 -10.76
C ARG A 44 -7.44 1.05 -12.18
N PRO A 45 -7.42 0.18 -13.21
CA PRO A 45 -7.32 0.63 -14.60
C PRO A 45 -8.31 1.76 -14.92
N GLY A 46 -7.84 2.78 -15.65
CA GLY A 46 -8.67 3.91 -16.09
C GLY A 46 -8.91 5.02 -15.05
N GLN A 47 -8.45 4.90 -13.80
CA GLN A 47 -8.63 5.94 -12.76
C GLN A 47 -7.65 7.13 -12.90
N LYS A 48 -7.66 7.82 -14.04
CA LYS A 48 -6.71 8.92 -14.35
C LYS A 48 -6.64 10.00 -13.27
N HIS A 49 -7.79 10.45 -12.75
CA HIS A 49 -7.82 11.46 -11.70
C HIS A 49 -7.08 11.04 -10.41
N HIS A 50 -7.21 9.77 -10.01
CA HIS A 50 -6.53 9.24 -8.84
C HIS A 50 -5.03 9.16 -9.09
N GLN A 51 -4.62 8.79 -10.30
CA GLN A 51 -3.22 8.72 -10.70
C GLN A 51 -2.56 10.11 -10.72
N GLU A 52 -3.24 11.13 -11.26
CA GLU A 52 -2.78 12.52 -11.25
C GLU A 52 -2.66 13.07 -9.83
N LEU A 53 -3.63 12.76 -8.97
CA LEU A 53 -3.55 13.14 -7.56
C LEU A 53 -2.38 12.45 -6.86
N ALA A 54 -2.12 11.17 -7.14
CA ALA A 54 -0.97 10.46 -6.59
C ALA A 54 0.35 11.11 -6.95
N LYS A 55 0.53 11.48 -8.23
CA LYS A 55 1.72 12.23 -8.69
C LYS A 55 1.86 13.55 -7.96
N ARG A 56 0.78 14.33 -7.84
CA ARG A 56 0.77 15.62 -7.13
C ARG A 56 1.12 15.49 -5.64
N LEU A 57 0.74 14.38 -5.01
CA LEU A 57 1.06 14.08 -3.61
C LEU A 57 2.45 13.44 -3.42
N GLY A 58 3.23 13.30 -4.49
CA GLY A 58 4.63 12.88 -4.44
C GLY A 58 4.87 11.40 -4.73
N ALA A 59 3.96 10.68 -5.40
CA ALA A 59 4.24 9.31 -5.81
C ALA A 59 5.38 9.28 -6.84
N ASP A 60 6.39 8.43 -6.61
CA ASP A 60 7.56 8.27 -7.47
C ASP A 60 7.24 7.44 -8.72
N TRP A 61 6.21 6.60 -8.62
CA TRP A 61 5.66 5.86 -9.76
C TRP A 61 4.16 5.64 -9.56
N VAL A 62 3.41 5.67 -10.66
CA VAL A 62 1.97 5.46 -10.64
C VAL A 62 1.57 4.60 -11.84
N GLY A 63 0.83 3.53 -11.57
CA GLY A 63 0.30 2.62 -12.58
C GLY A 63 -1.04 2.02 -12.17
N ALA A 64 -1.57 1.15 -13.01
CA ALA A 64 -2.73 0.33 -12.70
C ALA A 64 -2.31 -0.95 -11.96
N THR A 65 -3.25 -1.52 -11.21
CA THR A 65 -3.10 -2.88 -10.66
C THR A 65 -2.88 -3.87 -11.81
N GLY A 66 -1.80 -4.64 -11.75
CA GLY A 66 -1.34 -5.51 -12.85
C GLY A 66 -0.10 -4.98 -13.57
N ASP A 67 0.12 -3.67 -13.58
CA ASP A 67 1.33 -3.08 -14.16
C ASP A 67 2.56 -3.50 -13.35
N THR A 68 3.69 -3.66 -14.03
CA THR A 68 4.96 -3.98 -13.36
C THR A 68 5.66 -2.67 -13.00
N PRO A 69 5.90 -2.40 -11.70
CA PRO A 69 6.65 -1.23 -11.27
C PRO A 69 8.14 -1.35 -11.67
N PRO A 70 8.89 -0.23 -11.68
CA PRO A 70 10.32 -0.25 -12.02
C PRO A 70 11.18 -1.01 -10.99
N GLU A 71 10.68 -1.18 -9.76
CA GLU A 71 11.34 -1.92 -8.68
C GLU A 71 10.33 -2.76 -7.90
N LYS A 72 10.80 -3.85 -7.29
CA LYS A 72 9.99 -4.64 -6.35
C LYS A 72 9.70 -3.84 -5.09
N LEU A 73 8.58 -4.14 -4.45
CA LEU A 73 8.12 -3.46 -3.24
C LEU A 73 8.71 -4.15 -2.00
N ASP A 74 9.32 -3.40 -1.08
CA ASP A 74 9.69 -3.93 0.24
C ASP A 74 8.45 -4.18 1.10
N CYS A 75 7.45 -3.30 0.96
CA CYS A 75 6.17 -3.48 1.61
C CYS A 75 5.04 -2.84 0.82
N ALA A 76 3.81 -3.27 1.09
CA ALA A 76 2.63 -2.74 0.44
C ALA A 76 1.47 -2.58 1.43
N ILE A 77 0.60 -1.60 1.19
CA ILE A 77 -0.67 -1.44 1.89
C ILE A 77 -1.78 -1.52 0.86
N ASP A 78 -2.75 -2.38 1.10
CA ASP A 78 -3.95 -2.52 0.29
C ASP A 78 -5.18 -2.06 1.06
N THR A 79 -5.86 -1.05 0.55
CA THR A 79 -7.13 -0.54 1.11
C THR A 79 -8.32 -0.80 0.18
N THR A 80 -8.15 -1.59 -0.87
CA THR A 80 -9.20 -1.86 -1.86
C THR A 80 -10.18 -2.91 -1.37
N PRO A 81 -11.45 -2.87 -1.82
CA PRO A 81 -12.43 -3.88 -1.46
C PRO A 81 -12.32 -5.16 -2.30
N VAL A 82 -11.48 -5.21 -3.34
CA VAL A 82 -11.41 -6.35 -4.28
C VAL A 82 -10.16 -7.20 -4.02
N TRP A 83 -10.13 -8.45 -4.46
CA TRP A 83 -9.02 -9.39 -4.21
C TRP A 83 -7.86 -9.27 -5.18
N THR A 84 -8.09 -8.77 -6.39
CA THR A 84 -7.06 -8.68 -7.45
C THR A 84 -5.77 -7.96 -6.99
N PRO A 85 -5.83 -6.80 -6.29
CA PRO A 85 -4.65 -6.14 -5.70
C PRO A 85 -3.83 -7.00 -4.75
N VAL A 86 -4.44 -7.94 -4.02
CA VAL A 86 -3.71 -8.81 -3.08
C VAL A 86 -2.76 -9.73 -3.85
N VAL A 87 -3.25 -10.37 -4.92
CA VAL A 87 -2.45 -11.27 -5.75
C VAL A 87 -1.37 -10.49 -6.50
N GLU A 88 -1.73 -9.33 -7.07
CA GLU A 88 -0.78 -8.49 -7.80
C GLU A 88 0.31 -7.89 -6.91
N ALA A 89 -0.03 -7.51 -5.67
CA ALA A 89 0.96 -7.08 -4.70
C ALA A 89 1.97 -8.17 -4.39
N LEU A 90 1.50 -9.40 -4.12
CA LEU A 90 2.39 -10.55 -3.85
C LEU A 90 3.34 -10.85 -5.01
N ARG A 91 2.89 -10.67 -6.25
CA ARG A 91 3.74 -10.84 -7.45
C ARG A 91 4.91 -9.87 -7.48
N VAL A 92 4.70 -8.61 -7.06
CA VAL A 92 5.71 -7.54 -7.14
C VAL A 92 6.37 -7.21 -5.79
N LEU A 93 6.05 -7.92 -4.72
CA LEU A 93 6.80 -7.87 -3.47
C LEU A 93 8.19 -8.48 -3.61
N GLN A 94 9.15 -7.86 -2.90
CA GLN A 94 10.51 -8.33 -2.70
C GLN A 94 10.52 -9.57 -1.79
N LYS A 95 11.65 -10.29 -1.77
CA LYS A 95 11.97 -11.27 -0.73
C LYS A 95 11.87 -10.64 0.65
N GLY A 96 11.21 -11.31 1.59
CA GLY A 96 10.94 -10.80 2.94
C GLY A 96 9.88 -9.70 2.99
N GLY A 97 9.27 -9.36 1.85
CA GLY A 97 8.35 -8.23 1.76
C GLY A 97 6.99 -8.52 2.39
N ARG A 98 6.34 -7.47 2.90
CA ARG A 98 5.05 -7.58 3.60
C ARG A 98 3.93 -6.81 2.92
N LEU A 99 2.82 -7.49 2.64
CA LEU A 99 1.54 -6.89 2.28
C LEU A 99 0.66 -6.71 3.53
N VAL A 100 0.26 -5.48 3.82
CA VAL A 100 -0.71 -5.15 4.87
C VAL A 100 -2.07 -4.83 4.27
N ILE A 101 -3.06 -5.69 4.51
CA ILE A 101 -4.45 -5.50 4.06
C ILE A 101 -5.19 -4.70 5.13
N ASN A 102 -5.56 -3.47 4.77
CA ASN A 102 -6.30 -2.52 5.60
C ASN A 102 -7.65 -2.18 4.93
N ALA A 103 -8.51 -3.18 4.81
CA ALA A 103 -9.86 -3.07 4.26
C ALA A 103 -10.87 -3.72 5.21
N ILE A 104 -12.02 -3.07 5.40
CA ILE A 104 -13.06 -3.53 6.34
C ILE A 104 -13.74 -4.80 5.82
N ARG A 105 -13.94 -4.89 4.51
CA ARG A 105 -14.55 -6.04 3.82
C ARG A 105 -13.89 -6.21 2.47
N LYS A 106 -13.79 -7.47 2.03
CA LYS A 106 -13.49 -7.83 0.65
C LYS A 106 -14.76 -8.29 -0.05
N GLU A 107 -14.90 -7.96 -1.31
CA GLU A 107 -16.03 -8.32 -2.17
C GLU A 107 -15.85 -9.77 -2.66
N GLU A 108 -16.94 -10.50 -2.84
CA GLU A 108 -16.88 -11.90 -3.31
C GLU A 108 -16.71 -11.99 -4.83
N HIS A 109 -16.99 -10.91 -5.57
CA HIS A 109 -17.12 -10.91 -7.03
C HIS A 109 -15.85 -11.27 -7.82
N ASP A 110 -14.67 -11.11 -7.23
CA ASP A 110 -13.36 -11.38 -7.85
C ASP A 110 -12.52 -12.30 -6.98
N LYS A 111 -13.11 -12.95 -5.97
CA LYS A 111 -12.40 -13.80 -5.01
C LYS A 111 -11.71 -15.01 -5.66
N GLU A 112 -12.22 -15.46 -6.80
CA GLU A 112 -11.63 -16.53 -7.60
C GLU A 112 -10.18 -16.24 -8.04
N VAL A 113 -9.74 -14.98 -8.07
CA VAL A 113 -8.35 -14.63 -8.38
C VAL A 113 -7.35 -15.23 -7.38
N LEU A 114 -7.79 -15.53 -6.14
CA LEU A 114 -6.96 -16.21 -5.15
C LEU A 114 -6.56 -17.62 -5.60
N LEU A 115 -7.34 -18.27 -6.47
CA LEU A 115 -7.00 -19.58 -7.04
C LEU A 115 -5.82 -19.51 -8.02
N ARG A 116 -5.40 -18.30 -8.42
CA ARG A 116 -4.22 -18.07 -9.28
C ARG A 116 -2.92 -17.88 -8.49
N LEU A 117 -2.96 -18.02 -7.16
CA LEU A 117 -1.76 -17.96 -6.33
C LEU A 117 -0.80 -19.10 -6.67
N ASP A 118 0.29 -18.75 -7.34
CA ASP A 118 1.46 -19.61 -7.52
C ASP A 118 2.42 -19.49 -6.32
N TYR A 119 2.90 -20.64 -5.80
CA TYR A 119 3.76 -20.68 -4.62
C TYR A 119 5.10 -19.98 -4.85
N ALA A 120 5.79 -20.27 -5.95
CA ALA A 120 7.12 -19.73 -6.22
C ALA A 120 7.10 -18.21 -6.43
N THR A 121 6.07 -17.71 -7.11
CA THR A 121 5.94 -16.30 -7.47
C THR A 121 5.38 -15.46 -6.32
N HIS A 122 4.32 -15.93 -5.65
CA HIS A 122 3.53 -15.12 -4.73
C HIS A 122 3.83 -15.38 -3.26
N ILE A 123 4.27 -16.59 -2.88
CA ILE A 123 4.33 -17.01 -1.46
C ILE A 123 5.78 -17.28 -0.99
N TRP A 124 6.63 -17.90 -1.81
CA TRP A 124 8.03 -18.17 -1.45
C TRP A 124 8.75 -16.85 -1.13
N GLN A 125 9.81 -16.99 -0.34
CA GLN A 125 10.88 -16.03 -0.07
C GLN A 125 10.51 -15.15 1.11
N GLU A 126 9.91 -15.77 2.13
CA GLU A 126 9.55 -15.13 3.40
C GLU A 126 8.61 -13.94 3.23
N LYS A 127 7.78 -13.97 2.17
CA LYS A 127 6.73 -12.97 1.96
C LYS A 127 5.64 -13.13 3.02
N GLU A 128 5.15 -12.01 3.54
CA GLU A 128 4.11 -12.00 4.57
C GLU A 128 2.84 -11.28 4.08
N VAL A 129 1.68 -11.86 4.36
CA VAL A 129 0.38 -11.18 4.28
C VAL A 129 -0.14 -10.96 5.69
N LYS A 130 -0.50 -9.72 6.00
CA LYS A 130 -1.02 -9.33 7.32
C LYS A 130 -2.29 -8.51 7.17
N SER A 131 -3.37 -8.95 7.81
CA SER A 131 -4.56 -8.11 7.96
C SER A 131 -4.39 -7.14 9.13
N VAL A 132 -5.07 -5.99 9.06
CA VAL A 132 -5.21 -5.08 10.19
C VAL A 132 -6.66 -4.67 10.36
N ALA A 133 -7.11 -4.69 11.61
CA ALA A 133 -8.42 -4.19 12.03
C ALA A 133 -8.23 -3.13 13.11
N ASN A 134 -9.23 -2.25 13.23
CA ASN A 134 -9.36 -1.16 14.19
C ASN A 134 -8.32 -0.02 14.11
N VAL A 135 -8.80 1.17 14.50
CA VAL A 135 -7.99 2.31 14.93
C VAL A 135 -8.08 2.35 16.45
N THR A 136 -6.95 2.27 17.14
CA THR A 136 -6.93 2.39 18.61
C THR A 136 -6.89 3.86 19.04
N ARG A 137 -7.24 4.17 20.30
CA ARG A 137 -7.09 5.53 20.84
C ARG A 137 -5.65 6.03 20.76
N SER A 138 -4.68 5.17 21.07
CA SER A 138 -3.25 5.44 20.91
C SER A 138 -2.87 5.75 19.45
N ASP A 139 -3.49 5.09 18.46
CA ASP A 139 -3.28 5.43 17.04
C ASP A 139 -3.68 6.88 16.71
N ALA A 140 -4.75 7.39 17.33
CA ALA A 140 -5.21 8.75 17.12
C ALA A 140 -4.32 9.78 17.84
N GLU A 141 -3.93 9.50 19.08
CA GLU A 141 -3.05 10.35 19.90
C GLU A 141 -1.66 10.50 19.28
N GLU A 142 -1.11 9.45 18.65
CA GLU A 142 0.16 9.52 17.91
C GLU A 142 0.07 10.29 16.58
N PHE A 143 -1.12 10.32 15.97
CA PHE A 143 -1.32 10.94 14.65
C PHE A 143 -1.56 12.46 14.76
N LEU A 144 -2.28 12.92 15.78
CA LEU A 144 -2.63 14.33 15.97
C LEU A 144 -1.42 15.29 15.97
N PRO A 145 -0.29 14.99 16.64
CA PRO A 145 0.90 15.85 16.60
C PRO A 145 1.55 15.94 15.21
N LEU A 146 1.45 14.89 14.39
CA LEU A 146 2.00 14.87 13.03
C LEU A 146 1.17 15.74 12.09
N ALA A 147 -0.16 15.71 12.24
CA ALA A 147 -1.07 16.56 11.49
C ALA A 147 -0.89 18.05 11.86
N ALA A 148 -0.72 18.36 13.15
CA ALA A 148 -0.56 19.72 13.64
C ALA A 148 0.72 20.44 13.13
N ARG A 149 1.80 19.69 12.87
CA ARG A 149 3.05 20.24 12.32
C ARG A 149 2.95 20.69 10.85
N ARG A 150 1.91 20.27 10.13
CA ARG A 150 1.69 20.60 8.71
C ARG A 150 0.82 21.85 8.50
N TYR A 151 0.24 22.39 9.57
CA TYR A 151 -0.59 23.61 9.58
C TYR A 151 0.11 24.84 10.19
N ARG A 152 1.44 24.82 10.29
CA ARG A 152 2.26 25.98 10.64
C ARG A 152 3.20 26.33 9.50
#